data_AF-A0A433TVW8-F1
#
_entry.id   AF-A0A433TVW8-F1
#
_cell.length_a   1.000
_cell.length_b   1.000
_cell.length_c   1.000
_cell.angle_alpha   90.00
_cell.angle_beta   90.00
_cell.angle_gamma   90.00
#
_symmetry.space_group_name_H-M   'P 1'
#
loop_
_entity.id
_entity.type
_entity.pdbx_description
1 polymer ?
#
loop_
_entity_poly.entity_id
_entity_poly.type
_entity_poly.pdbx_seq_one_letter_code
_entity_poly.pdbx_strand_id
1 'polypeptide(L)'
;KSICLQVKFNVDSILEILRKTQVHFVHCLLPQHLAGLGEMSRQEDGALNVPLIRNQLRSCQILEATRLYRHGFPDSMTFPDFVNKFEPLVPGLNKGGRGEGEERLVCGLILENLDVDKINYRIGNTRVFFRPGSLAQLDLNRDEKFTGIVEQFQAVCKGYLARKRLEKMKVQQTAIRCIQRNVKKYLQIREWEWWRLYTKVKPILNVHRTEEELKEKEAEIEMLQARNEKLEKDRADYKTQCDKLENRLAEVTADLAEENSTAAEAAELLEQESAERMRLDKELRDTQNKLSVLKRQNEKLQLEVSQTRLWQAEGLEDGLDDDKD
;
A
#
# COMPACT_ATOMS: atom_id res chain seq x y z
N LYS A 1 -12.31 15.70 -20.77
CA LYS A 1 -11.16 15.00 -20.15
C LYS A 1 -10.61 14.00 -21.16
N SER A 2 -9.31 14.03 -21.50
CA SER A 2 -8.73 13.13 -22.51
C SER A 2 -8.51 11.73 -21.94
N ILE A 3 -9.11 10.71 -22.56
CA ILE A 3 -8.97 9.31 -22.15
C ILE A 3 -7.51 8.86 -22.23
N CYS A 4 -6.77 9.30 -23.24
CA CYS A 4 -5.35 8.98 -23.40
C CYS A 4 -4.50 9.50 -22.23
N LEU A 5 -4.81 10.70 -21.72
CA LEU A 5 -4.12 11.25 -20.54
C LEU A 5 -4.46 10.46 -19.28
N GLN A 6 -5.71 10.03 -19.10
CA GLN A 6 -6.11 9.22 -17.96
C GLN A 6 -5.41 7.85 -17.97
N VAL A 7 -5.30 7.21 -19.13
CA VAL A 7 -4.54 5.95 -19.28
C VAL A 7 -3.07 6.18 -18.95
N LYS A 8 -2.47 7.26 -19.44
CA LYS A 8 -1.08 7.60 -19.12
C LYS A 8 -0.87 7.76 -17.61
N PHE A 9 -1.70 8.54 -16.93
CA PHE A 9 -1.57 8.74 -15.47
C PHE A 9 -1.72 7.43 -14.69
N ASN A 10 -2.65 6.56 -15.11
CA ASN A 10 -2.82 5.26 -14.48
C ASN A 10 -1.59 4.36 -14.68
N VAL A 11 -1.02 4.32 -15.89
CA VAL A 11 0.20 3.54 -16.18
C VAL A 11 1.39 4.08 -15.40
N ASP A 12 1.56 5.41 -15.35
CA ASP A 12 2.65 6.05 -14.60
C ASP A 12 2.55 5.74 -13.10
N SER A 13 1.33 5.73 -12.54
CA SER A 13 1.08 5.33 -11.15
C SER A 13 1.43 3.85 -10.90
N ILE A 14 1.05 2.95 -11.80
CA ILE A 14 1.42 1.52 -11.71
C ILE A 14 2.95 1.36 -11.76
N LEU A 15 3.63 2.07 -12.66
CA LEU A 15 5.09 2.02 -12.75
C LEU A 15 5.79 2.54 -11.49
N GLU A 16 5.24 3.56 -10.84
CA GLU A 16 5.78 4.06 -9.57
C GLU A 16 5.67 3.00 -8.45
N ILE A 17 4.54 2.31 -8.37
CA ILE A 17 4.35 1.20 -7.43
C ILE A 17 5.36 0.09 -7.74
N LEU A 18 5.50 -0.31 -9.00
CA LEU A 18 6.42 -1.37 -9.40
C LEU A 18 7.88 -1.03 -9.04
N ARG A 19 8.32 0.22 -9.26
CA ARG A 19 9.68 0.69 -8.92
C ARG A 19 9.98 0.64 -7.41
N LYS A 20 8.95 0.72 -6.56
CA LYS A 20 9.08 0.66 -5.10
C LYS A 20 9.06 -0.76 -4.54
N THR A 21 8.83 -1.77 -5.39
CA THR A 21 8.69 -3.17 -4.99
C THR A 21 9.82 -4.03 -5.54
N GLN A 22 10.04 -5.21 -4.95
CA GLN A 22 10.85 -6.24 -5.58
C GLN A 22 10.03 -6.95 -6.65
N VAL A 23 10.48 -6.84 -7.90
CA VAL A 23 9.77 -7.38 -9.06
C VAL A 23 10.26 -8.80 -9.37
N HIS A 24 9.30 -9.72 -9.52
CA HIS A 24 9.55 -11.06 -10.03
C HIS A 24 8.89 -11.22 -11.40
N PHE A 25 9.66 -11.67 -12.39
CA PHE A 25 9.17 -11.83 -13.76
C PHE A 25 8.79 -13.29 -14.04
N VAL A 26 7.61 -13.49 -14.61
CA VAL A 26 7.15 -14.77 -15.16
C VAL A 26 6.95 -14.57 -16.67
N HIS A 27 7.75 -15.26 -17.48
CA HIS A 27 7.66 -15.19 -18.94
C HIS A 27 6.81 -16.34 -19.46
N CYS A 28 5.62 -16.03 -19.98
CA CYS A 28 4.76 -17.00 -20.67
C CYS A 28 5.16 -17.08 -22.15
N LEU A 29 5.55 -18.27 -22.63
CA LEU A 29 5.93 -18.50 -24.02
C LEU A 29 4.86 -19.30 -24.74
N LEU A 30 4.54 -18.90 -25.97
CA LEU A 30 3.58 -19.59 -26.82
C LEU A 30 4.25 -20.77 -27.54
N PRO A 31 3.86 -22.04 -27.28
CA PRO A 31 4.53 -23.21 -27.85
C PRO A 31 4.28 -23.40 -29.35
N GLN A 32 3.13 -22.92 -29.84
CA GLN A 32 2.73 -22.91 -31.24
C GLN A 32 1.68 -21.82 -31.49
N HIS A 33 1.53 -21.35 -32.73
CA HIS A 33 0.59 -20.27 -33.06
C HIS A 33 -0.87 -20.53 -32.68
N LEU A 34 -1.29 -21.80 -32.67
CA LEU A 34 -2.66 -22.21 -32.33
C LEU A 34 -2.81 -22.69 -30.87
N ALA A 35 -1.78 -22.53 -30.04
CA ALA A 35 -1.85 -22.96 -28.64
C ALA A 35 -2.92 -22.17 -27.87
N GLY A 36 -3.77 -22.88 -27.13
CA GLY A 36 -4.85 -22.28 -26.33
C GLY A 36 -6.18 -22.05 -27.09
N LEU A 37 -6.23 -22.33 -28.40
CA LEU A 37 -7.48 -22.34 -29.17
C LEU A 37 -8.04 -23.78 -29.19
N GLY A 38 -9.00 -24.06 -28.29
CA GLY A 38 -9.56 -25.39 -28.07
C GLY A 38 -10.21 -26.04 -29.30
N GLU A 39 -10.18 -27.38 -29.29
CA GLU A 39 -10.90 -28.38 -30.13
C GLU A 39 -10.52 -28.59 -31.61
N MET A 40 -9.72 -27.74 -32.28
CA MET A 40 -9.38 -27.97 -33.70
C MET A 40 -7.95 -28.44 -34.00
N SER A 41 -7.15 -28.74 -32.98
CA SER A 41 -5.75 -29.18 -33.13
C SER A 41 -5.56 -30.65 -32.76
N ARG A 42 -6.15 -31.57 -33.54
CA ARG A 42 -5.79 -33.00 -33.53
C ARG A 42 -4.53 -33.31 -34.36
N GLN A 43 -3.80 -32.29 -34.82
CA GLN A 43 -2.54 -32.44 -35.54
C GLN A 43 -1.39 -32.23 -34.54
N GLU A 44 -0.82 -33.37 -34.12
CA GLU A 44 0.41 -33.51 -33.32
C GLU A 44 0.41 -32.68 -32.02
N ASP A 45 -0.22 -33.24 -31.00
CA ASP A 45 -0.31 -32.79 -29.60
C ASP A 45 1.05 -32.72 -28.85
N GLY A 46 2.14 -32.38 -29.56
CA GLY A 46 3.51 -32.39 -29.05
C GLY A 46 4.57 -31.70 -29.93
N ALA A 47 4.22 -31.15 -31.10
CA ALA A 47 5.20 -30.50 -31.97
C ALA A 47 5.44 -29.02 -31.55
N LEU A 48 6.44 -28.80 -30.69
CA LEU A 48 6.92 -27.45 -30.35
C LEU A 48 7.41 -26.70 -31.59
N ASN A 49 6.87 -25.51 -31.86
CA ASN A 49 7.37 -24.65 -32.93
C ASN A 49 8.67 -23.96 -32.48
N VAL A 50 9.80 -24.62 -32.76
CA VAL A 50 11.14 -24.17 -32.35
C VAL A 50 11.48 -22.76 -32.88
N PRO A 51 11.24 -22.40 -34.16
CA PRO A 51 11.47 -21.04 -34.64
C PRO A 51 10.69 -19.98 -33.86
N LEU A 52 9.41 -20.23 -33.57
CA LEU A 52 8.55 -19.33 -32.79
C LEU A 52 9.07 -19.13 -31.37
N ILE A 53 9.41 -20.22 -30.67
CA ILE A 53 9.97 -20.16 -29.32
C ILE A 53 11.32 -19.44 -29.32
N ARG A 54 12.20 -19.73 -30.29
CA ARG A 54 13.51 -19.06 -30.40
C ARG A 54 13.36 -17.56 -30.60
N ASN A 55 12.38 -17.12 -31.39
CA ASN A 55 12.09 -15.72 -31.58
C ASN A 55 11.56 -15.07 -30.29
N GLN A 56 10.63 -15.73 -29.58
CA GLN A 56 10.14 -15.22 -28.29
C GLN A 56 11.27 -15.10 -27.25
N LEU A 57 12.15 -16.10 -27.13
CA LEU A 57 13.30 -16.05 -26.21
C LEU A 57 14.25 -14.88 -26.51
N ARG A 58 14.46 -14.56 -27.79
CA ARG A 58 15.28 -13.42 -28.23
C ARG A 58 14.58 -12.09 -27.98
N SER A 59 13.31 -11.96 -28.38
CA SER A 59 12.53 -10.72 -28.22
C SER A 59 12.32 -10.36 -26.75
N CYS A 60 12.13 -11.36 -25.88
CA CYS A 60 12.06 -11.17 -24.44
C CYS A 60 13.44 -11.01 -23.76
N GLN A 61 14.55 -11.08 -24.51
CA GLN A 61 15.93 -10.96 -24.01
C GLN A 61 16.29 -11.93 -22.87
N ILE A 62 15.64 -13.09 -22.81
CA ILE A 62 15.80 -14.06 -21.72
C ILE A 62 17.24 -14.61 -21.68
N LEU A 63 17.87 -14.79 -22.85
CA LEU A 63 19.25 -15.28 -22.94
C LEU A 63 20.25 -14.28 -22.34
N GLU A 64 20.10 -12.98 -22.62
CA GLU A 64 20.96 -11.94 -22.05
C GLU A 64 20.72 -11.78 -20.54
N ALA A 65 19.46 -11.81 -20.11
CA ALA A 65 19.12 -11.80 -18.69
C ALA A 65 19.72 -13.00 -17.94
N THR A 66 19.65 -14.20 -18.53
CA THR A 66 20.26 -15.42 -17.97
C THR A 66 21.78 -15.32 -17.94
N ARG A 67 22.40 -14.75 -18.99
CA ARG A 67 23.84 -14.53 -19.03
C ARG A 67 24.27 -13.57 -17.93
N LEU A 68 23.56 -12.46 -17.74
CA LEU A 68 23.80 -11.50 -16.67
C LEU A 68 23.65 -12.15 -15.29
N TYR A 69 22.59 -12.95 -15.08
CA TYR A 69 22.36 -13.69 -13.84
C TYR A 69 23.51 -14.65 -13.52
N ARG A 70 24.03 -15.38 -14.51
CA ARG A 70 25.14 -16.34 -14.33
C ARG A 70 26.51 -15.68 -14.12
N HIS A 71 26.77 -14.54 -14.76
CA HIS A 71 28.05 -13.85 -14.63
C HIS A 71 28.09 -12.89 -13.44
N GLY A 72 26.93 -12.39 -13.02
CA GLY A 72 26.77 -11.48 -11.90
C GLY A 72 26.62 -12.18 -10.56
N PHE A 73 26.18 -11.38 -9.59
CA PHE A 73 25.90 -11.80 -8.22
C PHE A 73 24.46 -11.38 -7.86
N PRO A 74 23.45 -12.13 -8.32
CA PRO A 74 22.05 -11.72 -8.23
C PRO A 74 21.50 -11.78 -6.80
N ASP A 75 22.06 -12.64 -5.95
CA ASP A 75 21.64 -12.78 -4.57
C ASP A 75 22.47 -11.83 -3.69
N SER A 76 21.82 -11.09 -2.78
CA SER A 76 22.53 -10.20 -1.86
C SER A 76 21.85 -10.09 -0.52
N MET A 77 22.64 -9.76 0.52
CA MET A 77 22.18 -9.62 1.89
C MET A 77 22.90 -8.45 2.56
N THR A 78 22.21 -7.72 3.44
CA THR A 78 22.86 -6.67 4.25
C THR A 78 23.83 -7.30 5.25
N PHE A 79 24.85 -6.56 5.69
CA PHE A 79 25.79 -7.09 6.66
C PHE A 79 25.12 -7.53 7.97
N PRO A 80 24.21 -6.74 8.59
CA PRO A 80 23.54 -7.17 9.80
C PRO A 80 22.73 -8.46 9.62
N ASP A 81 22.00 -8.58 8.50
CA ASP A 81 21.23 -9.78 8.20
C ASP A 81 22.14 -10.99 8.01
N PHE A 82 23.25 -10.84 7.27
CA PHE A 82 24.20 -11.91 7.00
C PHE A 82 24.87 -12.40 8.28
N VAL A 83 25.37 -11.47 9.10
CA VAL A 83 26.00 -11.79 10.39
C VAL A 83 24.99 -12.49 11.29
N ASN A 84 23.81 -11.93 11.52
CA ASN A 84 22.80 -12.55 12.39
C ASN A 84 22.38 -13.95 11.91
N LYS A 85 22.36 -14.17 10.59
CA LYS A 85 21.94 -15.44 9.99
C LYS A 85 22.99 -16.53 10.10
N PHE A 86 24.27 -16.20 9.93
CA PHE A 86 25.35 -17.20 9.79
C PHE A 86 26.40 -17.18 10.89
N GLU A 87 26.50 -16.13 11.71
CA GLU A 87 27.36 -16.08 12.91
C GLU A 87 27.17 -17.31 13.84
N PRO A 88 25.94 -17.81 14.09
CA PRO A 88 25.76 -18.98 14.95
C PRO A 88 26.42 -20.27 14.41
N LEU A 89 26.75 -20.32 13.12
CA LEU A 89 27.46 -21.46 12.53
C LEU A 89 28.96 -21.45 12.80
N VAL A 90 29.52 -20.31 13.22
CA VAL A 90 30.94 -20.11 13.46
C VAL A 90 31.19 -19.90 14.95
N PRO A 91 31.35 -20.98 15.74
CA PRO A 91 31.57 -20.86 17.18
C PRO A 91 32.92 -20.18 17.46
N GLY A 92 32.92 -19.20 18.36
CA GLY A 92 34.15 -18.51 18.78
C GLY A 92 34.49 -17.23 18.01
N LEU A 93 33.67 -16.82 17.03
CA LEU A 93 33.76 -15.46 16.48
C LEU A 93 33.39 -14.46 17.59
N ASN A 94 34.37 -13.68 18.05
CA ASN A 94 34.24 -12.83 19.24
C ASN A 94 33.05 -11.87 19.12
N LYS A 95 32.17 -11.88 20.13
CA LYS A 95 31.01 -10.97 20.27
C LYS A 95 31.39 -9.51 20.59
N GLY A 96 32.69 -9.20 20.65
CA GLY A 96 33.21 -7.93 21.13
C GLY A 96 33.69 -7.05 19.98
N GLY A 97 33.03 -5.90 19.79
CA GLY A 97 33.32 -4.94 18.73
C GLY A 97 32.24 -4.98 17.65
N ARG A 98 31.17 -4.22 17.85
CA ARG A 98 30.19 -3.89 16.80
C ARG A 98 30.26 -2.38 16.57
N GLY A 99 31.41 -1.91 16.11
CA GLY A 99 31.55 -0.55 15.58
C GLY A 99 31.09 -0.47 14.12
N GLU A 100 30.59 0.69 13.70
CA GLU A 100 30.37 0.97 12.28
C GLU A 100 31.69 0.77 11.50
N GLY A 101 31.73 -0.20 10.59
CA GLY A 101 32.89 -0.54 9.77
C GLY A 101 33.51 -1.92 10.03
N GLU A 102 33.28 -2.53 11.20
CA GLU A 102 33.77 -3.88 11.51
C GLU A 102 32.92 -4.98 10.84
N GLU A 103 31.65 -4.70 10.54
CA GLU A 103 30.71 -5.66 9.96
C GLU A 103 31.20 -6.29 8.65
N ARG A 104 31.90 -5.50 7.82
CA ARG A 104 32.51 -5.97 6.58
C ARG A 104 33.56 -7.06 6.84
N LEU A 105 34.40 -6.85 7.87
CA LEU A 105 35.44 -7.79 8.28
C LEU A 105 34.81 -9.05 8.86
N VAL A 106 33.78 -8.89 9.71
CA VAL A 106 33.02 -10.00 10.29
C VAL A 106 32.38 -10.86 9.20
N CYS A 107 31.74 -10.25 8.20
CA CYS A 107 31.19 -10.98 7.05
C CYS A 107 32.28 -11.78 6.31
N GLY A 108 33.46 -11.19 6.12
CA GLY A 108 34.61 -11.87 5.52
C GLY A 108 35.07 -13.08 6.34
N LEU A 109 35.23 -12.90 7.66
CA LEU A 109 35.62 -13.98 8.58
C LEU A 109 34.59 -15.12 8.60
N ILE A 110 33.29 -14.81 8.60
CA ILE A 110 32.24 -15.83 8.52
C ILE A 110 32.37 -16.64 7.23
N LEU A 111 32.53 -15.96 6.08
CA LEU A 111 32.66 -16.63 4.78
C LEU A 111 33.93 -17.49 4.69
N GLU A 112 35.04 -17.05 5.28
CA GLU A 112 36.28 -17.82 5.37
C GLU A 112 36.16 -19.04 6.29
N ASN A 113 35.51 -18.90 7.45
CA ASN A 113 35.27 -20.02 8.37
C ASN A 113 34.29 -21.06 7.80
N LEU A 114 33.35 -20.62 6.95
CA LEU A 114 32.40 -21.49 6.25
C LEU A 114 32.98 -22.05 4.93
N ASP A 115 34.26 -21.80 4.63
CA ASP A 115 34.98 -22.27 3.45
C ASP A 115 34.25 -21.98 2.12
N VAL A 116 33.69 -20.77 2.00
CA VAL A 116 33.03 -20.33 0.76
C VAL A 116 34.08 -19.88 -0.24
N ASP A 117 34.11 -20.48 -1.42
CA ASP A 117 35.03 -20.07 -2.49
C ASP A 117 34.86 -18.58 -2.83
N LYS A 118 35.98 -17.85 -2.87
CA LYS A 118 36.06 -16.42 -3.23
C LYS A 118 35.50 -16.13 -4.62
N ILE A 119 35.35 -17.09 -5.52
CA ILE A 119 34.68 -16.91 -6.82
C ILE A 119 33.16 -16.69 -6.65
N ASN A 120 32.59 -17.23 -5.58
CA ASN A 120 31.14 -17.32 -5.35
C ASN A 120 30.55 -16.14 -4.58
N TYR A 121 31.36 -15.21 -4.06
CA TYR A 121 30.85 -14.02 -3.37
C TYR A 121 31.67 -12.76 -3.64
N ARG A 122 31.06 -11.59 -3.41
CA ARG A 122 31.73 -10.29 -3.38
C ARG A 122 31.21 -9.49 -2.19
N ILE A 123 32.10 -8.90 -1.41
CA ILE A 123 31.73 -8.03 -0.28
C ILE A 123 31.74 -6.59 -0.79
N GLY A 124 30.58 -5.95 -0.78
CA GLY A 124 30.41 -4.54 -1.13
C GLY A 124 30.69 -3.61 0.05
N ASN A 125 30.06 -2.42 0.04
CA ASN A 125 30.18 -1.45 1.14
C ASN A 125 29.11 -1.63 2.22
N THR A 126 27.94 -2.18 1.85
CA THR A 126 26.79 -2.35 2.78
C THR A 126 26.17 -3.74 2.68
N ARG A 127 26.58 -4.54 1.70
CA ARG A 127 25.97 -5.84 1.37
C ARG A 127 27.03 -6.84 0.92
N VAL A 128 26.76 -8.12 1.19
CA VAL A 128 27.45 -9.25 0.57
C VAL A 128 26.61 -9.72 -0.63
N PHE A 129 27.27 -9.98 -1.74
CA PHE A 129 26.68 -10.44 -2.99
C PHE A 129 27.16 -11.86 -3.28
N PHE A 130 26.28 -12.71 -3.79
CA PHE A 130 26.52 -14.13 -4.03
C PHE A 130 26.20 -14.51 -5.47
N ARG A 131 26.99 -15.45 -6.01
CA ARG A 131 26.64 -16.13 -7.25
C ARG A 131 25.38 -16.97 -7.05
N PRO A 132 24.65 -17.26 -8.15
CA PRO A 132 23.46 -18.11 -8.09
C PRO A 132 23.68 -19.39 -7.30
N GLY A 133 22.81 -19.67 -6.34
CA GLY A 133 22.81 -20.91 -5.56
C GLY A 133 23.82 -20.97 -4.41
N SER A 134 24.81 -20.07 -4.34
CA SER A 134 25.80 -20.07 -3.25
C SER A 134 25.16 -19.71 -1.90
N LEU A 135 24.29 -18.71 -1.88
CA LEU A 135 23.54 -18.34 -0.67
C LEU A 135 22.56 -19.45 -0.25
N ALA A 136 21.91 -20.12 -1.21
CA ALA A 136 21.00 -21.23 -0.93
C ALA A 136 21.74 -22.44 -0.32
N GLN A 137 22.96 -22.74 -0.78
CA GLN A 137 23.80 -23.78 -0.17
C GLN A 137 24.18 -23.44 1.28
N LEU A 138 24.54 -22.18 1.54
CA LEU A 138 24.79 -21.73 2.91
C LEU A 138 23.57 -21.89 3.82
N ASP A 139 22.37 -21.59 3.30
CA ASP A 139 21.11 -21.77 4.03
C ASP A 139 20.83 -23.25 4.32
N LEU A 140 21.05 -24.14 3.35
CA LEU A 140 20.89 -25.58 3.56
C LEU A 140 21.85 -26.11 4.63
N ASN A 141 23.12 -25.70 4.59
CA ASN A 141 24.10 -26.08 5.62
C ASN A 141 23.70 -25.56 7.00
N ARG A 142 23.14 -24.34 7.07
CA ARG A 142 22.61 -23.78 8.32
C ARG A 142 21.46 -24.62 8.87
N ASP A 143 20.51 -24.96 8.02
CA ASP A 143 19.30 -25.68 8.40
C ASP A 143 19.65 -27.12 8.84
N GLU A 144 20.63 -27.77 8.21
CA GLU A 144 21.15 -29.08 8.66
C GLU A 144 21.69 -29.00 10.09
N LYS A 145 22.46 -27.96 10.43
CA LYS A 145 22.99 -27.76 11.79
C LYS A 145 21.89 -27.44 12.80
N PHE A 146 20.86 -26.70 12.40
CA PHE A 146 19.77 -26.29 13.29
C PHE A 146 18.69 -27.35 13.47
N THR A 147 18.57 -28.31 12.55
CA THR A 147 17.53 -29.35 12.59
C THR A 147 17.50 -30.07 13.93
N GLY A 148 18.65 -30.51 14.45
CA GLY A 148 18.71 -31.21 15.74
C GLY A 148 18.28 -30.35 16.95
N ILE A 149 18.57 -29.05 16.92
CA ILE A 149 18.14 -28.11 17.98
C ILE A 149 16.62 -27.92 17.92
N VAL A 150 16.08 -27.74 16.71
CA VAL A 150 14.65 -27.58 16.49
C VAL A 150 13.88 -28.84 16.91
N GLU A 151 14.38 -30.03 16.57
CA GLU A 151 13.77 -31.30 16.99
C GLU A 151 13.73 -31.45 18.51
N GLN A 152 14.82 -31.14 19.21
CA GLN A 152 14.87 -31.18 20.67
C GLN A 152 13.87 -30.18 21.29
N PHE A 153 13.85 -28.95 20.77
CA PHE A 153 12.89 -27.93 21.21
C PHE A 153 11.44 -28.40 21.00
N GLN A 154 11.12 -28.91 19.81
CA GLN A 154 9.80 -29.45 19.51
C GLN A 154 9.41 -30.60 20.44
N ALA A 155 10.34 -31.51 20.76
CA ALA A 155 10.09 -32.61 21.69
C ALA A 155 9.74 -32.09 23.09
N VAL A 156 10.45 -31.08 23.59
CA VAL A 156 10.17 -30.44 24.88
C VAL A 156 8.78 -29.78 24.87
N CYS A 157 8.46 -29.01 23.82
CA CYS A 157 7.15 -28.35 23.67
C CYS A 157 6.00 -29.36 23.61
N LYS A 158 6.12 -30.41 22.77
CA LYS A 158 5.13 -31.49 22.67
C LYS A 158 4.94 -32.20 24.00
N GLY A 159 6.04 -32.49 24.72
CA GLY A 159 6.00 -33.08 26.05
C GLY A 159 5.29 -32.20 27.08
N TYR A 160 5.54 -30.89 27.06
CA TYR A 160 4.87 -29.93 27.95
C TYR A 160 3.37 -29.90 27.69
N LEU A 161 2.95 -29.78 26.43
CA LEU A 161 1.54 -29.78 26.04
C LEU A 161 0.83 -31.08 26.42
N ALA A 162 1.48 -32.23 26.23
CA ALA A 162 0.94 -33.53 26.61
C ALA A 162 0.71 -33.63 28.14
N ARG A 163 1.66 -33.15 28.95
CA ARG A 163 1.53 -33.13 30.42
C ARG A 163 0.39 -32.21 30.87
N LYS A 164 0.26 -31.02 30.27
CA LYS A 164 -0.85 -30.10 30.55
C LYS A 164 -2.21 -30.70 30.19
N ARG A 165 -2.30 -31.37 29.04
CA ARG A 165 -3.51 -32.10 28.64
C ARG A 165 -3.85 -33.22 29.64
N LEU A 166 -2.84 -33.98 30.07
CA LEU A 166 -3.02 -35.06 31.06
C LEU A 166 -3.50 -34.53 32.41
N GLU A 167 -2.94 -33.42 32.89
CA GLU A 167 -3.38 -32.75 34.12
C GLU A 167 -4.87 -32.39 34.06
N LYS A 168 -5.31 -31.76 32.95
CA LYS A 168 -6.73 -31.46 32.71
C LYS A 168 -7.59 -32.73 32.68
N MET A 169 -7.13 -33.78 31.98
CA MET A 169 -7.85 -35.06 31.91
C MET A 169 -7.97 -35.74 33.27
N LYS A 170 -6.95 -35.67 34.13
CA LYS A 170 -7.00 -36.22 35.49
C LYS A 170 -8.07 -35.52 36.34
N VAL A 171 -8.13 -34.19 36.31
CA VAL A 171 -9.17 -33.41 37.00
C VAL A 171 -10.56 -33.79 36.49
N GLN A 172 -10.73 -33.85 35.17
CA GLN A 172 -12.00 -34.26 34.55
C GLN A 172 -12.40 -35.68 34.94
N GLN A 173 -11.46 -36.63 34.93
CA GLN A 173 -11.74 -38.02 35.28
C GLN A 173 -12.14 -38.17 36.75
N THR A 174 -11.55 -37.38 37.66
CA THR A 174 -11.96 -37.34 39.06
C THR A 174 -13.35 -36.75 39.22
N ALA A 175 -13.66 -35.65 38.53
CA ALA A 175 -14.99 -35.05 38.53
C ALA A 175 -16.05 -36.02 37.98
N ILE A 176 -15.77 -36.68 36.85
CA ILE A 176 -16.64 -37.71 36.26
C ILE A 176 -16.88 -38.84 37.26
N ARG A 177 -15.83 -39.36 37.92
CA ARG A 177 -15.98 -40.40 38.93
C ARG A 177 -16.85 -39.96 40.12
N CYS A 178 -16.70 -38.72 40.57
CA CYS A 178 -17.51 -38.16 41.65
C CYS A 178 -19.00 -38.07 41.23
N ILE A 179 -19.27 -37.49 40.07
CA ILE A 179 -20.63 -37.37 39.51
C ILE A 179 -21.25 -38.75 39.34
N GLN A 180 -20.55 -39.70 38.70
CA GLN A 180 -21.04 -41.06 38.50
C GLN A 180 -21.36 -41.77 39.82
N ARG A 181 -20.52 -41.60 40.85
CA ARG A 181 -20.78 -42.18 42.18
C ARG A 181 -22.04 -41.56 42.81
N ASN A 182 -22.19 -40.25 42.76
CA ASN A 182 -23.37 -39.55 43.28
C ASN A 182 -24.65 -39.95 42.55
N VAL A 183 -24.61 -40.01 41.21
CA VAL A 183 -25.76 -40.45 40.40
C VAL A 183 -26.14 -41.88 40.74
N LYS A 184 -25.18 -42.80 40.89
CA LYS A 184 -25.46 -44.18 41.32
C LYS A 184 -26.15 -44.24 42.69
N LYS A 185 -25.68 -43.45 43.67
CA LYS A 185 -26.30 -43.37 44.99
C LYS A 185 -27.69 -42.74 44.94
N TYR A 186 -27.87 -41.69 44.16
CA TYR A 186 -29.17 -41.07 43.94
C TYR A 186 -30.18 -42.04 43.32
N LEU A 187 -29.79 -42.82 42.31
CA LEU A 187 -30.65 -43.83 41.70
C LEU A 187 -31.12 -44.88 42.72
N GLN A 188 -30.28 -45.24 43.70
CA GLN A 188 -30.66 -46.17 44.79
C GLN A 188 -31.63 -45.54 45.80
N ILE A 189 -31.53 -44.23 46.04
CA ILE A 189 -32.25 -43.54 47.11
C ILE A 189 -33.54 -42.86 46.60
N ARG A 190 -33.62 -42.52 45.30
CA ARG A 190 -34.73 -41.75 44.71
C ARG A 190 -36.10 -42.38 44.95
N GLU A 191 -36.16 -43.71 44.97
CA GLU A 191 -37.41 -44.46 45.17
C GLU A 191 -37.70 -44.77 46.64
N TRP A 192 -36.80 -44.42 47.57
CA TRP A 192 -36.98 -44.64 48.99
C TRP A 192 -38.02 -43.67 49.59
N GLU A 193 -39.02 -44.20 50.30
CA GLU A 193 -40.14 -43.41 50.82
C GLU A 193 -39.72 -42.29 51.79
N TRP A 194 -38.74 -42.55 52.66
CA TRP A 194 -38.20 -41.53 53.57
C TRP A 194 -37.51 -40.38 52.83
N TRP A 195 -36.83 -40.67 51.71
CA TRP A 195 -36.25 -39.64 50.86
C TRP A 195 -37.33 -38.79 50.19
N ARG A 196 -38.40 -39.41 49.68
CA ARG A 196 -39.56 -38.68 49.11
C ARG A 196 -40.21 -37.75 50.14
N LEU A 197 -40.42 -38.21 51.37
CA LEU A 197 -40.93 -37.37 52.45
C LEU A 197 -39.99 -36.18 52.73
N TYR A 198 -38.69 -36.46 52.91
CA TYR A 198 -37.69 -35.42 53.17
C TYR A 198 -37.64 -34.35 52.07
N THR A 199 -37.66 -34.74 50.80
CA THR A 199 -37.63 -33.78 49.68
C THR A 199 -38.87 -32.87 49.62
N LYS A 200 -40.04 -33.33 50.08
CA LYS A 200 -41.25 -32.51 50.18
C LYS A 200 -41.24 -31.57 51.38
N VAL A 201 -40.68 -32.01 52.50
CA VAL A 201 -40.69 -31.26 53.77
C VAL A 201 -39.56 -30.21 53.83
N LYS A 202 -38.38 -30.52 53.30
CA LYS A 202 -37.20 -29.62 53.35
C LYS A 202 -37.44 -28.20 52.81
N PRO A 203 -38.11 -27.98 51.67
CA PRO A 203 -38.39 -26.63 51.17
C PRO A 203 -39.24 -25.78 52.12
N ILE A 204 -40.14 -26.40 52.88
CA ILE A 204 -41.07 -25.72 53.81
C ILE A 204 -40.32 -25.18 55.04
N LEU A 205 -39.21 -25.82 55.41
CA LEU A 205 -38.39 -25.47 56.58
C LEU A 205 -37.40 -24.31 56.33
N ASN A 206 -37.30 -23.81 55.10
CA ASN A 206 -36.07 -23.17 54.62
C ASN A 206 -36.11 -21.62 54.62
N VAL A 207 -36.41 -21.01 55.77
CA VAL A 207 -36.39 -19.54 55.97
C VAL A 207 -34.99 -18.92 55.76
N HIS A 208 -33.91 -19.65 56.04
CA HIS A 208 -32.54 -19.13 55.79
C HIS A 208 -32.14 -19.10 54.31
N ARG A 209 -32.76 -19.91 53.45
CA ARG A 209 -32.47 -19.90 52.01
C ARG A 209 -32.99 -18.62 51.36
N THR A 210 -34.13 -18.10 51.82
CA THR A 210 -34.66 -16.83 51.35
C THR A 210 -33.78 -15.64 51.75
N GLU A 211 -33.10 -15.69 52.90
CA GLU A 211 -32.15 -14.64 53.31
C GLU A 211 -30.86 -14.65 52.46
N GLU A 212 -30.31 -15.83 52.15
CA GLU A 212 -29.15 -15.93 51.23
C GLU A 212 -29.53 -15.51 49.80
N GLU A 213 -30.68 -15.94 49.29
CA GLU A 213 -31.18 -15.53 47.97
C GLU A 213 -31.45 -14.02 47.92
N LEU A 214 -31.99 -13.43 48.99
CA LEU A 214 -32.16 -11.97 49.10
C LEU A 214 -30.81 -11.26 49.06
N LYS A 215 -29.82 -11.73 49.82
CA LYS A 215 -28.49 -11.13 49.87
C LYS A 215 -27.75 -11.21 48.53
N GLU A 216 -27.88 -12.33 47.81
CA GLU A 216 -27.31 -12.47 46.47
C GLU A 216 -28.00 -11.53 45.48
N LYS A 217 -29.33 -11.37 45.57
CA LYS A 217 -30.09 -10.44 44.75
C LYS A 217 -29.79 -8.98 45.07
N GLU A 218 -29.59 -8.64 46.34
CA GLU A 218 -29.16 -7.29 46.77
C GLU A 218 -27.79 -6.95 46.20
N ALA A 219 -26.83 -7.88 46.24
CA ALA A 219 -25.50 -7.69 45.63
C ALA A 219 -25.59 -7.55 44.09
N GLU A 220 -26.47 -8.31 43.44
CA GLU A 220 -26.73 -8.19 42.01
C GLU A 220 -27.32 -6.81 41.65
N ILE A 221 -28.27 -6.31 42.47
CA ILE A 221 -28.87 -4.99 42.31
C ILE A 221 -27.80 -3.90 42.47
N GLU A 222 -26.94 -3.98 43.49
CA GLU A 222 -25.87 -3.01 43.73
C GLU A 222 -24.88 -2.97 42.54
N MET A 223 -24.49 -4.13 42.02
CA MET A 223 -23.64 -4.20 40.82
C MET A 223 -24.32 -3.60 39.58
N LEU A 224 -25.63 -3.84 39.40
CA LEU A 224 -26.38 -3.28 38.28
C LEU A 224 -26.57 -1.78 38.41
N GLN A 225 -26.79 -1.25 39.62
CA GLN A 225 -26.86 0.18 39.90
C GLN A 225 -25.54 0.87 39.56
N ALA A 226 -24.41 0.35 40.04
CA ALA A 226 -23.09 0.90 39.72
C ALA A 226 -22.79 0.88 38.21
N ARG A 227 -23.22 -0.19 37.52
CA ARG A 227 -23.11 -0.27 36.05
C ARG A 227 -23.99 0.77 35.35
N ASN A 228 -25.20 1.00 35.85
CA ASN A 228 -26.13 1.97 35.27
C ASN A 228 -25.62 3.41 35.45
N GLU A 229 -25.13 3.76 36.65
CA GLU A 229 -24.50 5.06 36.91
C GLU A 229 -23.33 5.32 35.96
N LYS A 230 -22.48 4.31 35.72
CA LYS A 230 -21.39 4.41 34.75
C LYS A 230 -21.91 4.68 33.33
N LEU A 231 -22.93 3.94 32.90
CA LEU A 231 -23.53 4.11 31.57
C LEU A 231 -24.22 5.48 31.41
N GLU A 232 -24.84 5.99 32.46
CA GLU A 232 -25.44 7.34 32.47
C GLU A 232 -24.37 8.42 32.32
N LYS A 233 -23.24 8.27 33.01
CA LYS A 233 -22.08 9.16 32.85
C LYS A 233 -21.50 9.11 31.44
N ASP A 234 -21.26 7.91 30.91
CA ASP A 234 -20.74 7.74 29.55
C ASP A 234 -21.72 8.34 28.51
N ARG A 235 -23.04 8.16 28.71
CA ARG A 235 -24.07 8.76 27.85
C ARG A 235 -24.06 10.29 27.90
N ALA A 236 -23.87 10.87 29.08
CA ALA A 236 -23.74 12.33 29.22
C ALA A 236 -22.50 12.84 28.49
N ASP A 237 -21.35 12.16 28.65
CA ASP A 237 -20.11 12.50 27.98
C ASP A 237 -20.26 12.42 26.45
N TYR A 238 -20.85 11.34 25.92
CA TYR A 238 -21.12 11.22 24.49
C TYR A 238 -22.06 12.30 23.97
N LYS A 239 -23.10 12.66 24.73
CA LYS A 239 -24.00 13.76 24.37
C LYS A 239 -23.22 15.08 24.22
N THR A 240 -22.35 15.41 25.18
CA THR A 240 -21.53 16.63 25.07
C THR A 240 -20.57 16.61 23.88
N GLN A 241 -20.09 15.43 23.46
CA GLN A 241 -19.26 15.28 22.27
C GLN A 241 -20.07 15.46 20.98
N CYS A 242 -21.28 14.91 20.91
CA CYS A 242 -22.20 15.13 19.80
C CYS A 242 -22.51 16.62 19.64
N ASP A 243 -22.88 17.32 20.72
CA ASP A 243 -23.18 18.75 20.68
C ASP A 243 -21.97 19.57 20.17
N LYS A 244 -20.74 19.20 20.56
CA LYS A 244 -19.51 19.84 20.05
C LYS A 244 -19.29 19.59 18.55
N LEU A 245 -19.54 18.36 18.08
CA LEU A 245 -19.39 18.02 16.67
C LEU A 245 -20.46 18.69 15.81
N GLU A 246 -21.69 18.80 16.30
CA GLU A 246 -22.79 19.53 15.64
C GLU A 246 -22.46 21.00 15.49
N ASN A 247 -21.95 21.65 16.55
CA ASN A 247 -21.50 23.05 16.47
C ASN A 247 -20.39 23.23 15.43
N ARG A 248 -19.39 22.34 15.40
CA ARG A 248 -18.30 22.40 14.42
C ARG A 248 -18.78 22.14 12.99
N LEU A 249 -19.74 21.24 12.82
CA LEU A 249 -20.35 20.99 11.51
C LEU A 249 -21.11 22.22 11.03
N ALA A 250 -21.85 22.90 11.92
CA ALA A 250 -22.56 24.14 11.60
C ALA A 250 -21.58 25.26 11.20
N GLU A 251 -20.48 25.43 11.92
CA GLU A 251 -19.40 26.38 11.62
C GLU A 251 -18.80 26.12 10.23
N VAL A 252 -18.31 24.90 9.96
CA VAL A 252 -17.72 24.54 8.66
C VAL A 252 -18.72 24.66 7.51
N THR A 253 -20.01 24.40 7.76
CA THR A 253 -21.05 24.57 6.74
C THR A 253 -21.30 26.05 6.43
N ALA A 254 -21.24 26.93 7.44
CA ALA A 254 -21.33 28.38 7.23
C ALA A 254 -20.12 28.90 6.45
N ASP A 255 -18.90 28.52 6.84
CA ASP A 255 -17.66 28.88 6.14
C ASP A 255 -17.71 28.44 4.67
N LEU A 256 -18.16 27.20 4.41
CA LEU A 256 -18.30 26.70 3.04
C LEU A 256 -19.35 27.47 2.24
N ALA A 257 -20.43 27.94 2.86
CA ALA A 257 -21.45 28.76 2.20
C ALA A 257 -20.90 30.15 1.85
N GLU A 258 -20.14 30.77 2.76
CA GLU A 258 -19.46 32.04 2.53
C GLU A 258 -18.44 31.92 1.38
N GLU A 259 -17.57 30.91 1.42
CA GLU A 259 -16.60 30.63 0.35
C GLU A 259 -17.26 30.35 -1.01
N ASN A 260 -18.42 29.66 -1.03
CA ASN A 260 -19.16 29.47 -2.27
C ASN A 260 -19.75 30.79 -2.81
N SER A 261 -20.21 31.69 -1.93
CA SER A 261 -20.70 33.01 -2.33
C SER A 261 -19.58 33.88 -2.89
N THR A 262 -18.45 33.96 -2.18
CA THR A 262 -17.28 34.73 -2.63
C THR A 262 -16.70 34.17 -3.93
N ALA A 263 -16.66 32.84 -4.09
CA ALA A 263 -16.24 32.20 -5.34
C ALA A 263 -17.21 32.48 -6.49
N ALA A 264 -18.52 32.53 -6.24
CA ALA A 264 -19.53 32.88 -7.24
C ALA A 264 -19.41 34.34 -7.68
N GLU A 265 -19.25 35.28 -6.73
CA GLU A 265 -19.02 36.69 -7.02
C GLU A 265 -17.72 36.90 -7.83
N ALA A 266 -16.64 36.22 -7.44
CA ALA A 266 -15.37 36.27 -8.18
C ALA A 266 -15.50 35.70 -9.60
N ALA A 267 -16.28 34.63 -9.79
CA ALA A 267 -16.54 34.06 -11.11
C ALA A 267 -17.34 35.00 -12.01
N GLU A 268 -18.34 35.70 -11.45
CA GLU A 268 -19.13 36.69 -12.19
C GLU A 268 -18.28 37.89 -12.62
N LEU A 269 -17.45 38.42 -11.72
CA LEU A 269 -16.49 39.49 -12.05
C LEU A 269 -15.51 39.06 -13.15
N LEU A 270 -14.99 37.83 -13.09
CA LEU A 270 -14.10 37.30 -14.12
C LEU A 270 -14.80 37.20 -15.49
N GLU A 271 -16.08 36.79 -15.52
CA GLU A 271 -16.87 36.72 -16.75
C GLU A 271 -17.11 38.12 -17.33
N GLN A 272 -17.42 39.10 -16.49
CA GLN A 272 -17.56 40.51 -16.88
C GLN A 272 -16.26 41.06 -17.47
N GLU A 273 -15.13 40.91 -16.77
CA GLU A 273 -13.81 41.32 -17.25
C GLU A 273 -13.41 40.61 -18.56
N SER A 274 -13.71 39.33 -18.69
CA SER A 274 -13.47 38.56 -19.92
C SER A 274 -14.31 39.11 -21.09
N ALA A 275 -15.56 39.47 -20.86
CA ALA A 275 -16.43 40.08 -21.85
C ALA A 275 -15.95 41.48 -22.25
N GLU A 276 -15.54 42.31 -21.29
CA GLU A 276 -14.96 43.63 -21.55
C GLU A 276 -13.65 43.52 -22.35
N ARG A 277 -12.77 42.58 -21.97
CA ARG A 277 -11.53 42.31 -22.70
C ARG A 277 -11.81 41.90 -24.14
N MET A 278 -12.82 41.06 -24.38
CA MET A 278 -13.23 40.68 -25.74
C MET A 278 -13.77 41.88 -26.53
N ARG A 279 -14.53 42.78 -25.88
CA ARG A 279 -15.02 44.01 -26.50
C ARG A 279 -13.88 44.95 -26.87
N LEU A 280 -12.94 45.19 -25.95
CA LEU A 280 -11.76 46.02 -26.16
C LEU A 280 -10.83 45.43 -27.23
N ASP A 281 -10.64 44.11 -27.26
CA ASP A 281 -9.88 43.43 -28.33
C ASP A 281 -10.53 43.65 -29.71
N LYS A 282 -11.87 43.66 -29.78
CA LYS A 282 -12.60 43.97 -31.01
C LYS A 282 -12.43 45.44 -31.41
N GLU A 283 -12.59 46.37 -30.48
CA GLU A 283 -12.38 47.81 -30.71
C GLU A 283 -10.94 48.12 -31.15
N LEU A 284 -9.95 47.45 -30.54
CA LEU A 284 -8.54 47.55 -30.91
C LEU A 284 -8.30 47.06 -32.35
N ARG A 285 -8.90 45.94 -32.75
CA ARG A 285 -8.83 45.46 -34.14
C ARG A 285 -9.48 46.44 -35.11
N ASP A 286 -10.64 46.97 -34.77
CA ASP A 286 -11.35 47.94 -35.62
C ASP A 286 -10.58 49.26 -35.78
N THR A 287 -9.96 49.76 -34.71
CA THR A 287 -9.10 50.96 -34.75
C THR A 287 -7.79 50.72 -35.50
N GLN A 288 -7.15 49.55 -35.32
CA GLN A 288 -5.99 49.14 -36.12
C GLN A 288 -6.33 49.06 -37.61
N ASN A 289 -7.50 48.50 -37.96
CA ASN A 289 -7.99 48.44 -39.33
C ASN A 289 -8.20 49.86 -39.90
N LYS A 290 -8.88 50.76 -39.17
CA LYS A 290 -9.06 52.16 -39.56
C LYS A 290 -7.72 52.88 -39.77
N LEU A 291 -6.77 52.70 -38.85
CA LEU A 291 -5.44 53.30 -38.94
C LEU A 291 -4.66 52.78 -40.15
N SER A 292 -4.79 51.50 -40.49
CA SER A 292 -4.18 50.94 -41.71
C SER A 292 -4.79 51.54 -42.99
N VAL A 293 -6.10 51.77 -43.01
CA VAL A 293 -6.81 52.41 -44.14
C VAL A 293 -6.38 53.86 -44.30
N LEU A 294 -6.35 54.62 -43.19
CA LEU A 294 -5.90 56.02 -43.19
C LEU A 294 -4.43 56.14 -43.57
N LYS A 295 -3.56 55.23 -43.12
CA LYS A 295 -2.15 55.18 -43.56
C LYS A 295 -2.06 54.99 -45.07
N ARG A 296 -2.80 54.03 -45.65
CA ARG A 296 -2.85 53.84 -47.11
C ARG A 296 -3.39 55.07 -47.85
N GLN A 297 -4.39 55.75 -47.30
CA GLN A 297 -4.91 57.00 -47.88
C GLN A 297 -3.89 58.13 -47.81
N ASN A 298 -3.17 58.26 -46.69
CA ASN A 298 -2.13 59.26 -46.52
C ASN A 298 -0.94 58.98 -47.46
N GLU A 299 -0.51 57.73 -47.60
CA GLU A 299 0.49 57.32 -48.59
C GLU A 299 0.06 57.68 -50.03
N LYS A 300 -1.21 57.46 -50.39
CA LYS A 300 -1.76 57.89 -51.69
C LYS A 300 -1.74 59.41 -51.85
N LEU A 301 -2.21 60.15 -50.86
CA LEU A 301 -2.21 61.62 -50.90
C LEU A 301 -0.79 62.19 -50.94
N GLN A 302 0.17 61.59 -50.24
CA GLN A 302 1.58 61.96 -50.35
C GLN A 302 2.12 61.70 -51.75
N LEU A 303 1.74 60.57 -52.36
CA LEU A 303 2.07 60.28 -53.75
C LEU A 303 1.46 61.32 -54.71
N GLU A 304 0.18 61.65 -54.53
CA GLU A 304 -0.51 62.69 -55.31
C GLU A 304 0.13 64.07 -55.12
N VAL A 305 0.43 64.49 -53.89
CA VAL A 305 1.14 65.76 -53.61
C VAL A 305 2.53 65.75 -54.23
N SER A 306 3.25 64.62 -54.19
CA SER A 306 4.55 64.51 -54.85
C SER A 306 4.43 64.61 -56.38
N GLN A 307 3.37 64.04 -56.97
CA GLN A 307 3.05 64.22 -58.38
C GLN A 307 2.70 65.69 -58.66
N THR A 308 1.81 66.33 -57.90
CA THR A 308 1.45 67.74 -58.10
C THR A 308 2.65 68.67 -57.93
N ARG A 309 3.59 68.38 -57.01
CA ARG A 309 4.85 69.11 -56.89
C ARG A 309 5.75 68.92 -58.11
N LEU A 310 5.79 67.73 -58.69
CA LEU A 310 6.46 67.48 -59.98
C LEU A 310 5.79 68.27 -61.12
N TRP A 311 4.46 68.25 -61.21
CA TRP A 311 3.69 69.04 -62.20
C TRP A 311 3.84 70.56 -62.00
N GLN A 312 3.95 71.05 -60.77
CA GLN A 312 4.20 72.47 -60.48
C GLN A 312 5.65 72.87 -60.75
N ALA A 313 6.61 71.95 -60.59
CA ALA A 313 7.98 72.16 -61.03
C ALA A 313 8.06 72.22 -62.58
N GLU A 314 7.34 71.34 -63.28
CA GLU A 314 7.20 71.39 -64.75
C GLU A 314 6.42 72.63 -65.22
N GLY A 315 5.42 73.10 -64.47
CA GLY A 315 4.65 74.30 -64.81
C GLY A 315 5.33 75.64 -64.44
N LEU A 316 6.35 75.63 -63.58
CA LEU A 316 7.16 76.82 -63.26
C LEU A 316 8.37 76.99 -64.20
N GLU A 317 8.75 75.96 -64.96
CA GLU A 317 9.66 76.14 -66.11
C GLU A 317 8.96 76.85 -67.29
N ASP A 318 7.62 76.77 -67.39
CA ASP A 318 6.85 77.39 -68.49
C ASP A 318 6.44 78.86 -68.24
N GLY A 319 6.86 79.47 -67.12
CA GLY A 319 6.47 80.82 -66.70
C GLY A 319 7.60 81.77 -66.31
N LEU A 320 8.87 81.40 -66.52
CA LEU A 320 10.07 82.20 -66.25
C LEU A 320 10.91 82.45 -67.52
N ASP A 321 10.25 82.56 -68.68
CA ASP A 321 10.82 83.07 -69.93
C ASP A 321 9.98 84.26 -70.49
N ASP A 322 9.41 85.07 -69.60
CA ASP A 322 9.20 86.51 -69.88
C ASP A 322 10.51 87.24 -69.53
N ASP A 323 11.52 87.16 -70.41
CA ASP A 323 12.65 88.12 -70.50
C ASP A 323 13.58 87.81 -71.70
N LYS A 324 13.26 88.37 -72.89
CA LYS A 324 14.17 89.15 -73.77
C LYS A 324 13.63 89.33 -75.21
N ASP A 325 13.51 90.61 -75.58
CA ASP A 325 13.34 91.23 -76.91
C ASP A 325 12.09 90.94 -77.76
#